data_AF-A0A522R3P7-F1
#
_entry.id   AF-A0A522R3P7-F1
#
_cell.length_a   1.000
_cell.length_b   1.000
_cell.length_c   1.000
_cell.angle_alpha   90.00
_cell.angle_beta   90.00
_cell.angle_gamma   90.00
#
_symmetry.space_group_name_H-M   'P 1'
#
loop_
_entity.id
_entity.type
_entity.pdbx_description
1 polymer ?
#
loop_
_entity_poly.entity_id
_entity_poly.type
_entity_poly.pdbx_seq_one_letter_code
_entity_poly.pdbx_strand_id
1 'polypeptide(L)'
;MDTTLPEPSTDEAAHSARLADAIRREIAAIGPISFARYMERCLYAPGLGYYSAGRLKFGKAGDFVTAPELGPLFARCVARALA
;
A
#
# COMPACT_ATOMS: atom_id res chain seq x y z
N MET A 1 6.72 -12.30 -19.86
CA MET A 1 6.72 -11.32 -18.77
C MET A 1 7.37 -11.99 -17.59
N ASP A 2 8.43 -11.40 -17.06
CA ASP A 2 8.98 -11.84 -15.77
C ASP A 2 7.94 -11.50 -14.68
N THR A 3 7.49 -12.51 -13.94
CA THR A 3 6.51 -12.37 -12.85
C THR A 3 7.16 -12.47 -11.48
N THR A 4 8.49 -12.48 -11.45
CA THR A 4 9.26 -12.57 -10.20
C THR A 4 9.16 -11.23 -9.47
N LEU A 5 8.73 -11.26 -8.22
CA LEU A 5 8.70 -10.07 -7.36
C LEU A 5 10.08 -9.88 -6.72
N PRO A 6 10.53 -8.62 -6.52
CA PRO A 6 11.74 -8.36 -5.76
C PRO A 6 11.56 -8.79 -4.31
N GLU A 7 12.62 -9.35 -3.73
CA GLU A 7 12.64 -9.69 -2.30
C GLU A 7 12.66 -8.40 -1.46
N PRO A 8 11.84 -8.32 -0.40
CA PRO A 8 11.91 -7.21 0.55
C PRO A 8 13.21 -7.23 1.35
N SER A 9 13.65 -6.06 1.80
CA SER A 9 14.69 -5.94 2.82
C SER A 9 14.27 -6.59 4.13
N THR A 10 15.24 -6.84 5.02
CA THR A 10 15.00 -7.45 6.33
C THR A 10 13.97 -6.65 7.16
N ASP A 11 14.04 -5.32 7.13
CA ASP A 11 13.12 -4.46 7.87
C ASP A 11 11.70 -4.50 7.27
N GLU A 12 11.58 -4.52 5.94
CA GLU A 12 10.29 -4.65 5.25
C GLU A 12 9.64 -6.01 5.52
N ALA A 13 10.44 -7.09 5.50
CA ALA A 13 9.98 -8.43 5.83
C ALA A 13 9.49 -8.52 7.28
N ALA A 14 10.25 -7.97 8.23
CA ALA A 14 9.87 -7.92 9.65
C ALA A 14 8.59 -7.10 9.87
N HIS A 15 8.44 -5.97 9.18
CA HIS A 15 7.24 -5.14 9.21
C HIS A 15 6.01 -5.89 8.67
N SER A 16 6.16 -6.55 7.52
CA SER A 16 5.12 -7.39 6.92
C SER A 16 4.70 -8.54 7.85
N ALA A 17 5.67 -9.21 8.48
CA ALA A 17 5.40 -10.29 9.44
C ALA A 17 4.56 -9.82 10.64
N ARG A 18 4.87 -8.65 11.21
CA ARG A 18 4.09 -8.07 12.32
C ARG A 18 2.62 -7.82 11.93
N LEU A 19 2.38 -7.34 10.72
CA LEU A 19 1.03 -7.14 10.19
C LEU A 19 0.31 -8.46 9.94
N ALA A 20 0.99 -9.44 9.34
CA ALA A 20 0.45 -10.77 9.11
C ALA A 20 0.00 -11.43 10.43
N ASP A 21 0.80 -11.31 11.49
CA ASP A 21 0.45 -11.83 12.82
C ASP A 21 -0.75 -11.12 13.45
N ALA A 22 -0.89 -9.80 13.24
CA ALA A 22 -2.08 -9.07 13.67
C ALA A 22 -3.35 -9.58 12.96
N ILE A 23 -3.28 -9.79 11.64
CA ILE A 23 -4.40 -10.32 10.85
C ILE A 23 -4.76 -11.75 11.26
N ARG A 24 -3.75 -12.62 11.45
CA ARG A 24 -3.97 -14.01 11.93
C ARG A 24 -4.67 -14.04 13.28
N ARG A 25 -4.26 -13.17 14.22
CA ARG A 25 -4.91 -13.06 15.54
C ARG A 25 -6.36 -12.60 15.45
N GLU A 26 -6.67 -11.64 14.57
CA GLU A 26 -8.05 -11.22 14.34
C GLU A 26 -8.88 -12.41 13.82
N ILE A 27 -8.41 -13.10 12.77
CA ILE A 27 -9.11 -14.26 12.20
C ILE A 27 -9.29 -15.38 13.24
N ALA A 28 -8.29 -15.64 14.07
CA ALA A 28 -8.39 -16.65 15.12
C ALA A 28 -9.44 -16.28 16.19
N ALA A 29 -9.64 -14.98 16.46
CA ALA A 29 -10.57 -14.50 17.47
C ALA A 29 -12.02 -14.44 16.99
N ILE A 30 -12.26 -14.04 15.73
CA ILE A 30 -13.62 -13.77 15.22
C ILE A 30 -14.04 -14.68 14.06
N GLY A 31 -13.18 -15.61 13.66
CA GLY A 31 -13.37 -16.44 12.48
C GLY A 31 -12.96 -15.74 11.18
N PRO A 32 -13.30 -16.33 10.02
CA PRO A 32 -12.95 -15.78 8.72
C PRO A 32 -13.41 -14.34 8.54
N ILE A 33 -12.53 -13.49 8.01
CA ILE A 33 -12.84 -12.10 7.67
C ILE A 33 -13.12 -11.96 6.18
N SER A 34 -13.91 -10.95 5.82
CA SER A 34 -14.13 -10.61 4.41
C SER A 34 -12.84 -10.10 3.77
N PHE A 35 -12.75 -10.20 2.43
CA PHE A 35 -11.64 -9.61 1.69
C PHE A 35 -11.53 -8.10 1.90
N ALA A 36 -12.67 -7.40 2.01
CA ALA A 36 -12.68 -5.97 2.32
C ALA A 36 -11.99 -5.65 3.65
N ARG A 37 -12.25 -6.45 4.69
CA ARG A 37 -11.59 -6.31 6.00
C ARG A 37 -10.10 -6.65 5.93
N TYR A 38 -9.73 -7.70 5.21
CA TYR A 38 -8.32 -8.03 4.97
C TYR A 38 -7.58 -6.86 4.30
N MET A 39 -8.15 -6.32 3.22
CA MET A 39 -7.58 -5.16 2.50
C MET A 39 -7.51 -3.91 3.37
N GLU A 40 -8.53 -3.65 4.19
CA GLU A 40 -8.49 -2.57 5.17
C GLU A 40 -7.29 -2.71 6.11
N ARG A 41 -6.99 -3.91 6.60
CA ARG A 41 -5.79 -4.16 7.43
C ARG A 41 -4.51 -3.95 6.65
N CYS A 42 -4.38 -4.59 5.49
CA CYS A 42 -3.19 -4.50 4.65
C CYS A 42 -2.85 -3.06 4.26
N LEU A 43 -3.86 -2.24 3.97
CA LEU A 43 -3.69 -0.89 3.48
C LEU A 43 -3.65 0.16 4.60
N TYR A 44 -4.46 0.01 5.64
CA TYR A 44 -4.77 1.11 6.57
C TYR A 44 -4.60 0.79 8.05
N ALA A 45 -4.07 -0.38 8.43
CA ALA A 45 -3.76 -0.66 9.83
C ALA A 45 -2.84 0.43 10.41
N PRO A 46 -3.18 1.09 11.54
CA PRO A 46 -2.36 2.16 12.10
C PRO A 46 -0.91 1.70 12.34
N GLY A 47 0.06 2.43 11.79
CA GLY A 47 1.49 2.15 11.91
C GLY A 47 2.00 0.90 11.17
N LEU A 48 1.12 0.10 10.54
CA LEU A 48 1.49 -1.16 9.87
C LEU A 48 1.02 -1.25 8.43
N GLY A 49 -0.16 -0.72 8.12
CA GLY A 49 -0.76 -0.77 6.80
C GLY A 49 0.05 0.03 5.79
N TYR A 50 -0.01 -0.40 4.53
CA TYR A 50 0.73 0.18 3.42
C TYR A 50 0.64 1.71 3.41
N TYR A 51 -0.57 2.28 3.49
CA TYR A 51 -0.81 3.73 3.49
C TYR A 51 -0.61 4.41 4.86
N SER A 52 -0.39 3.65 5.94
CA SER A 52 -0.33 4.18 7.32
C SER A 52 1.02 3.98 8.03
N ALA A 53 2.00 3.34 7.39
CA ALA A 53 3.32 3.04 7.98
C ALA A 53 4.40 4.13 7.76
N GLY A 54 4.04 5.33 7.29
CA GLY A 54 4.99 6.46 7.19
C GLY A 54 6.09 6.40 6.11
N ARG A 55 6.15 5.36 5.27
CA ARG A 55 7.12 5.27 4.15
C ARG A 55 6.79 6.20 2.97
N LEU A 56 7.80 6.60 2.20
CA LEU A 56 7.62 7.16 0.86
C LEU A 56 7.03 6.08 -0.06
N LYS A 57 5.92 6.39 -0.75
CA LYS A 57 5.15 5.43 -1.59
C LYS A 57 4.98 5.87 -3.04
N PHE A 58 5.35 7.10 -3.36
CA PHE A 58 5.13 7.75 -4.65
C PHE A 58 6.47 8.14 -5.27
N GLY A 59 6.53 8.19 -6.60
CA GLY A 59 7.69 8.60 -7.37
C GLY A 59 8.49 7.44 -7.93
N LYS A 60 9.61 7.75 -8.61
CA LYS A 60 10.55 6.74 -9.16
C LYS A 60 11.12 5.76 -8.13
N ALA A 61 10.99 6.08 -6.84
CA ALA A 61 11.43 5.24 -5.72
C ALA A 61 10.25 4.54 -4.99
N GLY A 62 9.00 4.77 -5.42
CA GLY A 62 7.81 4.10 -4.91
C GLY A 62 7.42 2.87 -5.73
N ASP A 63 6.42 2.13 -5.27
CA ASP A 63 5.97 0.88 -5.93
C ASP A 63 5.20 1.13 -7.22
N PHE A 64 4.66 2.34 -7.38
CA PHE A 64 3.93 2.76 -8.56
C PHE A 64 4.08 4.26 -8.78
N VAL A 65 3.87 4.67 -10.03
CA VAL A 65 3.80 6.08 -10.41
C VAL A 65 2.35 6.51 -10.59
N THR A 66 2.05 7.74 -10.24
CA THR A 66 0.76 8.37 -10.52
C THR A 66 0.89 9.45 -11.61
N ALA A 67 -0.20 9.79 -12.29
CA ALA A 67 -0.18 10.78 -13.38
C ALA A 67 0.45 12.14 -12.99
N PRO A 68 0.23 12.68 -11.76
CA PRO A 68 0.94 13.88 -11.32
C PRO A 68 2.47 13.78 -11.30
N GLU A 69 3.03 12.58 -11.12
CA GLU A 69 4.48 12.36 -11.06
C GLU A 69 5.15 12.34 -12.45
N LEU A 70 4.37 12.21 -13.52
CA LEU A 70 4.87 12.15 -14.90
C LEU A 70 5.15 13.53 -15.50
N GLY A 71 4.57 14.59 -14.94
CA GLY A 71 4.78 15.97 -15.37
C GLY A 71 3.53 16.85 -15.27
N PRO A 72 3.64 18.15 -15.61
CA PRO A 72 2.60 19.14 -15.33
C PRO A 72 1.35 19.04 -16.22
N LEU A 73 1.38 18.22 -17.28
CA LEU A 73 0.30 18.16 -18.26
C LEU A 73 -1.02 17.70 -17.64
N PHE A 74 -0.98 16.67 -16.78
CA PHE A 74 -2.17 16.16 -16.09
C PHE A 74 -2.89 17.27 -15.30
N ALA A 75 -2.15 17.98 -14.45
CA ALA A 75 -2.71 19.07 -13.64
C ALA A 75 -3.29 20.20 -14.49
N ARG A 76 -2.63 20.58 -15.60
CA ARG A 76 -3.15 21.60 -16.53
C ARG A 76 -4.46 21.21 -17.18
N CYS A 77 -4.59 19.95 -17.61
CA CYS A 77 -5.83 19.45 -18.20
C CYS A 77 -6.98 19.41 -17.18
N VAL A 78 -6.71 18.91 -15.97
CA VAL A 78 -7.70 18.86 -14.88
C VAL A 78 -8.17 20.27 -14.51
N ALA A 79 -7.26 21.22 -14.33
CA ALA A 79 -7.59 22.60 -14.00
C ALA A 79 -8.48 23.25 -15.07
N ARG A 80 -8.20 23.01 -16.36
CA ARG A 80 -9.02 23.53 -17.46
C ARG A 80 -10.42 22.92 -17.51
N ALA A 81 -10.58 21.65 -17.11
CA ALA A 81 -11.88 20.97 -17.13
C ALA A 81 -12.79 21.38 -15.95
N LEU A 82 -12.21 21.89 -14.86
CA LEU A 82 -12.94 22.31 -13.65
C LEU A 82 -13.18 23.83 -13.58
N ALA A 83 -12.62 24.62 -14.49
CA ALA A 83 -12.81 26.06 -14.60
C ALA A 83 -14.09 26.39 -15.39
#